data_AF-A0A101GWX2-F1
#
_entry.id   AF-A0A101GWX2-F1
#
_cell.length_a   1.000
_cell.length_b   1.000
_cell.length_c   1.000
_cell.angle_alpha   90.00
_cell.angle_beta   90.00
_cell.angle_gamma   90.00
#
_symmetry.space_group_name_H-M   'P 1'
#
loop_
_entity.id
_entity.type
_entity.pdbx_description
1 polymer ?
#
loop_
_entity_poly.entity_id
_entity_poly.type
_entity_poly.pdbx_seq_one_letter_code
_entity_poly.pdbx_strand_id
1 'polypeptide(L)'
;MKKYIYFDYASINANPDEIIFTSSATESNNMALKGIAFNKKKGHILVSSIEHDCVLNAAKWLGKNGFEVDFLPVDKNGIVSPVLVKFQLIFLMLIC
;
A
#
# COMPACT_ATOMS: atom_id res chain seq x y z
N MET A 1 18.50 -2.92 -22.67
CA MET A 1 17.77 -2.21 -21.59
C MET A 1 16.48 -1.54 -22.07
N LYS A 2 16.50 -0.63 -23.07
CA LYS A 2 15.26 0.03 -23.56
C LYS A 2 14.12 -0.92 -23.95
N LYS A 3 14.40 -2.08 -24.55
CA LYS A 3 13.37 -3.03 -25.01
C LYS A 3 12.52 -3.66 -23.89
N TYR A 4 13.06 -3.80 -22.67
CA TYR A 4 12.32 -4.32 -21.51
C TYR A 4 11.48 -3.23 -20.85
N ILE A 5 11.99 -1.99 -20.82
CA ILE A 5 11.28 -0.83 -20.26
C ILE A 5 9.96 -0.58 -21.01
N TYR A 6 9.92 -0.78 -22.34
CA TYR A 6 8.69 -0.61 -23.15
C TYR A 6 7.60 -1.65 -22.88
N PHE A 7 7.96 -2.83 -22.35
CA PHE A 7 7.00 -3.91 -22.12
C PHE A 7 6.22 -3.72 -20.81
N ASP A 8 6.82 -3.09 -19.80
CA ASP A 8 6.25 -3.05 -18.45
C ASP A 8 5.13 -2.00 -18.29
N TYR A 9 5.31 -0.76 -18.75
CA TYR A 9 4.28 0.29 -18.55
C TYR A 9 3.06 0.11 -19.45
N ALA A 10 3.23 -0.36 -20.69
CA ALA A 10 2.13 -0.60 -21.61
C ALA A 10 1.21 -1.73 -21.10
N SER A 11 1.77 -2.71 -20.40
CA SER A 11 1.01 -3.83 -19.81
C SER A 11 0.10 -3.41 -18.65
N ILE A 12 0.40 -2.29 -18.00
CA ILE A 12 -0.39 -1.73 -16.89
C ILE A 12 -1.04 -0.38 -17.25
N ASN A 13 -1.03 -0.01 -18.53
CA ASN A 13 -1.57 1.25 -19.04
C ASN A 13 -1.01 2.51 -18.32
N ALA A 14 0.30 2.52 -18.05
CA ALA A 14 1.03 3.64 -17.44
C ALA A 14 1.90 4.37 -18.49
N ASN A 15 2.26 5.62 -18.20
CA ASN A 15 3.22 6.38 -18.99
C ASN A 15 4.66 6.03 -18.56
N PRO A 16 5.67 6.15 -19.45
CA PRO A 16 7.07 5.90 -19.10
C PRO A 16 7.56 6.71 -17.90
N ASP A 17 7.10 7.96 -17.78
CA ASP A 17 7.50 8.89 -16.73
C ASP A 17 6.84 8.58 -15.36
N GLU A 18 5.90 7.63 -15.31
CA GLU A 18 5.25 7.14 -14.09
C GLU A 18 5.98 5.91 -13.51
N ILE A 19 6.99 5.38 -14.19
CA ILE A 19 7.75 4.20 -13.76
C ILE A 19 9.05 4.59 -13.08
N ILE A 20 9.20 4.16 -11.83
CA ILE A 20 10.44 4.26 -11.07
C ILE A 20 11.01 2.85 -10.90
N PHE A 21 12.22 2.63 -11.41
CA PHE A 21 12.95 1.39 -11.18
C PHE A 21 13.62 1.43 -9.81
N THR A 22 13.43 0.35 -9.04
CA THR A 22 14.08 0.12 -7.74
C THR A 22 14.94 -1.14 -7.80
N SER A 23 15.73 -1.39 -6.77
CA SER A 23 16.56 -2.59 -6.65
C SER A 23 15.76 -3.87 -6.38
N SER A 24 14.54 -3.76 -5.82
CA SER A 24 13.73 -4.91 -5.43
C SER A 24 12.28 -4.54 -5.11
N ALA A 25 11.39 -5.53 -5.09
CA ALA A 25 10.01 -5.35 -4.64
C ALA A 25 9.91 -4.84 -3.18
N THR A 26 10.84 -5.25 -2.31
CA THR A 26 10.92 -4.75 -0.93
C THR A 26 11.19 -3.24 -0.89
N GLU A 27 12.11 -2.75 -1.73
CA GLU A 27 12.37 -1.31 -1.84
C GLU A 27 11.17 -0.58 -2.42
N SER A 28 10.57 -1.07 -3.52
CA SER A 28 9.37 -0.47 -4.13
C SER A 28 8.23 -0.32 -3.13
N ASN A 29 7.91 -1.37 -2.36
CA ASN A 29 6.81 -1.34 -1.39
C ASN A 29 7.08 -0.34 -0.27
N ASN A 30 8.33 -0.25 0.22
CA ASN A 30 8.71 0.72 1.25
C ASN A 30 8.65 2.15 0.71
N MET A 31 9.16 2.39 -0.49
CA MET A 31 9.14 3.69 -1.14
C MET A 31 7.70 4.18 -1.35
N ALA A 32 6.81 3.32 -1.84
CA ALA A 32 5.41 3.65 -2.04
C ALA A 32 4.69 3.96 -0.73
N LEU A 33 4.68 3.03 0.24
CA LEU A 33 3.93 3.20 1.49
C LEU A 33 4.46 4.38 2.31
N LYS A 34 5.76 4.39 2.61
CA LYS A 34 6.35 5.42 3.47
C LYS A 34 6.37 6.77 2.77
N GLY A 35 6.69 6.79 1.47
CA GLY A 35 6.73 8.02 0.68
C GLY A 35 5.36 8.70 0.63
N ILE A 36 4.28 7.96 0.35
CA ILE A 36 2.93 8.51 0.33
C ILE A 36 2.51 8.99 1.73
N ALA A 37 2.74 8.17 2.76
CA ALA A 37 2.37 8.51 4.13
C ALA A 37 3.03 9.82 4.59
N PHE A 38 4.35 9.96 4.41
CA PHE A 38 5.05 11.19 4.81
C PHE A 38 4.73 12.39 3.91
N ASN A 39 4.46 12.19 2.62
CA ASN A 39 4.00 13.27 1.75
C ASN A 39 2.63 13.80 2.23
N LYS A 40 1.72 12.91 2.63
CA LYS A 40 0.41 13.30 3.20
C LYS A 40 0.51 13.83 4.63
N LYS A 41 1.59 13.55 5.36
CA LYS A 41 1.88 13.91 6.77
C LYS A 41 0.94 13.32 7.83
N LYS A 42 -0.29 12.96 7.44
CA LYS A 42 -1.30 12.29 8.25
C LYS A 42 -2.15 11.40 7.36
N GLY A 43 -2.74 10.37 7.94
CA GLY A 43 -3.65 9.48 7.24
C GLY A 43 -3.82 8.16 7.99
N HIS A 44 -4.88 7.45 7.60
CA HIS A 44 -5.17 6.12 8.08
C HIS A 44 -4.81 5.11 6.98
N ILE A 45 -4.02 4.10 7.36
CA ILE A 45 -3.50 3.09 6.47
C ILE A 45 -4.22 1.77 6.73
N LEU A 46 -4.90 1.25 5.72
CA LEU A 46 -5.51 -0.08 5.76
C LEU A 46 -4.61 -1.07 5.04
N VAL A 47 -4.29 -2.19 5.68
CA VAL A 47 -3.39 -3.23 5.13
C VAL A 47 -4.04 -4.60 5.32
N SER A 48 -4.01 -5.47 4.30
CA SER A 48 -4.47 -6.84 4.49
C SER A 48 -3.56 -7.60 5.46
N SER A 49 -4.12 -8.45 6.31
CA SER A 49 -3.35 -9.22 7.30
C SER A 49 -2.44 -10.30 6.67
N ILE A 50 -2.63 -10.60 5.38
CA ILE A 50 -1.87 -11.63 4.64
C ILE A 50 -0.88 -11.03 3.64
N GLU A 51 -0.58 -9.73 3.72
CA GLU A 51 0.44 -9.11 2.87
C GLU A 51 1.84 -9.68 3.11
N HIS A 52 2.71 -9.54 2.12
CA HIS A 52 4.12 -9.91 2.25
C HIS A 52 4.80 -9.12 3.39
N ASP A 53 5.78 -9.74 4.07
CA ASP A 53 6.44 -9.18 5.26
C ASP A 53 6.98 -7.75 5.06
N CYS A 54 7.47 -7.43 3.86
CA CYS A 54 7.98 -6.08 3.57
C CYS A 54 6.91 -4.99 3.69
N VAL A 55 5.64 -5.29 3.36
CA VAL A 55 4.50 -4.38 3.50
C VAL A 55 4.06 -4.32 4.95
N LEU A 56 3.88 -5.48 5.60
CA LEU A 56 3.46 -5.55 7.01
C LEU A 56 4.45 -4.81 7.92
N ASN A 57 5.75 -4.98 7.70
CA ASN A 57 6.78 -4.29 8.48
C ASN A 57 6.81 -2.79 8.21
N ALA A 58 6.60 -2.35 6.95
CA ALA A 58 6.49 -0.93 6.64
C ALA A 58 5.27 -0.28 7.32
N ALA A 59 4.12 -0.96 7.30
CA ALA A 59 2.90 -0.51 7.96
C ALA A 59 3.06 -0.43 9.49
N LYS A 60 3.60 -1.47 10.14
CA LYS A 60 3.92 -1.46 11.57
C LYS A 60 4.88 -0.33 11.94
N TRP A 61 5.89 -0.08 11.10
CA TRP A 61 6.83 1.01 11.29
C TRP A 61 6.13 2.37 11.17
N LEU A 62 5.21 2.55 10.22
CA LEU A 62 4.40 3.78 10.11
C LEU A 62 3.50 3.99 11.33
N GLY A 63 2.91 2.92 11.88
CA GLY A 63 2.17 2.98 13.15
C GLY A 63 3.01 3.53 14.31
N LYS A 64 4.26 3.07 14.42
CA LYS A 64 5.23 3.61 15.40
C LYS A 64 5.63 5.07 15.15
N ASN A 65 5.41 5.57 13.94
CA ASN A 65 5.69 6.96 13.53
C ASN A 65 4.42 7.83 13.54
N GLY A 66 3.37 7.43 14.24
CA GLY A 66 2.18 8.26 14.51
C GLY A 66 1.10 8.20 13.43
N PHE A 67 1.17 7.25 12.50
CA PHE A 67 0.07 6.97 11.57
C PHE A 67 -0.90 5.96 12.19
N GLU A 68 -2.18 6.10 11.88
CA GLU A 68 -3.17 5.07 12.20
C GLU A 68 -3.04 3.93 11.20
N VAL A 69 -3.02 2.68 11.68
CA VAL A 69 -2.82 1.51 10.84
C VAL A 69 -3.73 0.38 11.30
N ASP A 70 -4.61 -0.07 10.41
CA ASP A 70 -5.47 -1.22 10.63
C ASP A 70 -5.11 -2.39 9.72
N PHE A 71 -5.06 -3.57 10.31
CA PHE A 71 -4.85 -4.82 9.59
C PHE A 71 -6.19 -5.51 9.35
N LEU A 72 -6.62 -5.54 8.09
CA LEU A 72 -7.90 -6.10 7.68
C LEU A 72 -7.81 -7.63 7.56
N PRO A 73 -8.72 -8.39 8.18
CA PRO A 73 -8.82 -9.82 7.98
C PRO A 73 -9.27 -10.16 6.55
N VAL A 74 -8.98 -11.38 6.15
CA VAL A 74 -9.42 -11.98 4.90
C VAL A 74 -10.39 -13.12 5.15
N ASP A 75 -11.19 -13.45 4.13
CA ASP A 75 -12.02 -14.65 4.16
C ASP A 75 -11.20 -15.93 3.97
N LYS A 76 -11.89 -17.07 3.92
CA LYS A 76 -11.29 -18.41 3.71
C LYS A 76 -10.52 -18.56 2.39
N ASN A 77 -10.76 -17.68 1.42
CA ASN A 77 -10.09 -17.68 0.12
C ASN A 77 -8.93 -16.66 0.09
N GLY A 78 -8.64 -15.99 1.20
CA GLY A 78 -7.62 -14.95 1.26
C GLY A 78 -8.08 -13.61 0.66
N ILE A 79 -9.38 -13.38 0.52
CA ILE A 79 -9.92 -12.17 -0.11
C ILE A 79 -10.38 -11.18 0.96
N VAL A 80 -9.94 -9.92 0.84
CA VAL A 80 -10.41 -8.81 1.67
C VAL A 80 -11.80 -8.38 1.18
N SER A 81 -12.77 -8.27 2.08
CA SER A 81 -14.12 -7.82 1.74
C SER A 81 -14.15 -6.31 1.41
N PRO A 82 -14.65 -5.90 0.23
CA PRO A 82 -14.83 -4.48 -0.08
C PRO A 82 -15.77 -3.76 0.88
N VAL A 83 -16.76 -4.48 1.43
CA VAL A 83 -17.69 -3.93 2.44
C VAL A 83 -16.93 -3.58 3.71
N LEU A 84 -16.00 -4.43 4.13
CA LEU A 84 -15.16 -4.18 5.30
C LEU A 84 -14.26 -2.96 5.09
N VAL A 85 -13.62 -2.84 3.91
CA VAL A 85 -12.81 -1.66 3.56
C VAL A 85 -13.64 -0.39 3.64
N LYS A 86 -14.84 -0.39 3.04
CA LYS A 86 -15.75 0.76 3.05
C LYS A 86 -16.20 1.11 4.47
N PHE A 87 -16.54 0.10 5.27
CA PHE A 87 -16.95 0.30 6.66
C PHE A 87 -15.82 0.93 7.49
N GLN A 88 -14.59 0.45 7.35
CA GLN A 88 -13.44 0.98 8.10
C GLN A 88 -13.11 2.42 7.74
N LEU A 89 -13.26 2.79 6.46
CA LEU A 89 -13.12 4.18 6.02
C LEU A 89 -14.19 5.11 6.61
N ILE A 90 -15.42 4.61 6.80
CA ILE A 90 -16.55 5.39 7.34
C ILE A 90 -16.49 5.47 8.87
N PHE A 91 -16.11 4.39 9.56
CA PHE A 91 -16.07 4.35 11.02
C PHE A 91 -15.10 5.37 11.61
N LEU A 92 -14.02 5.67 10.89
CA LEU A 92 -13.07 6.73 11.26
C LEU A 92 -13.72 8.12 11.29
N MET A 93 -14.66 8.41 10.38
CA MET A 93 -15.38 9.68 10.34
C MET A 93 -16.39 9.87 11.49
N LEU A 94 -16.75 8.80 12.20
CA LEU A 94 -17.73 8.83 13.29
C LEU A 94 -17.09 8.90 14.68
N ILE A 95 -15.77 8.70 14.78
CA ILE A 95 -15.01 8.67 16.05
C ILE A 95 -14.12 9.92 16.22
N CYS A 96 -13.86 10.69 15.15
CA CYS A 96 -13.32 12.05 15.22
C CYS A 96 -14.44 13.09 15.30
#